data_AF-A0A222T0M5-F1
#
_entry.id   AF-A0A222T0M5-F1
#
_cell.length_a   1.000
_cell.length_b   1.000
_cell.length_c   1.000
_cell.angle_alpha   90.00
_cell.angle_beta   90.00
_cell.angle_gamma   90.00
#
_symmetry.space_group_name_H-M   'P 1'
#
loop_
_entity.id
_entity.type
_entity.pdbx_description
1 polymer ?
#
loop_
_entity_poly.entity_id
_entity_poly.type
_entity_poly.pdbx_seq_one_letter_code
_entity_poly.pdbx_strand_id
1 'polypeptide(L)' 'MRFAPRAMRRGIKVLATGLSAQDVDRLEGGGTVPTLPLLRTLAKALDATLDVSIDTEETRVSFVPHAA' A
#
# COMPACT_ATOMS: atom_id res chain seq x y z
N MET A 1 -9.40 31.75 5.42
CA MET A 1 -8.64 30.53 5.05
C MET A 1 -8.76 29.53 6.18
N ARG A 2 -9.54 28.45 6.04
CA ARG A 2 -9.61 27.36 7.02
C ARG A 2 -8.77 26.20 6.52
N PHE A 3 -7.71 25.87 7.27
CA PHE A 3 -6.85 24.72 7.03
C PHE A 3 -7.69 23.45 7.20
N ALA A 4 -7.85 22.68 6.12
CA ALA A 4 -8.43 21.35 6.19
C ALA A 4 -7.44 20.40 6.90
N PRO A 5 -7.91 19.53 7.83
CA PRO A 5 -7.03 18.65 8.58
C PRO A 5 -6.43 17.57 7.66
N ARG A 6 -5.09 17.44 7.69
CA ARG A 6 -4.32 16.38 7.00
C ARG A 6 -4.74 14.94 7.38
N ALA A 7 -5.65 14.77 8.34
CA ALA A 7 -6.19 13.47 8.75
C ALA A 7 -7.14 12.84 7.70
N MET A 8 -7.78 13.63 6.84
CA MET A 8 -8.84 13.13 5.95
C MET A 8 -8.34 12.43 4.68
N ARG A 9 -7.03 12.52 4.37
CA ARG A 9 -6.42 11.80 3.23
C ARG A 9 -5.91 10.39 3.58
N ARG A 10 -5.88 10.03 4.87
CA ARG A 10 -5.48 8.68 5.32
C ARG A 10 -6.64 7.67 5.33
N GLY A 11 -7.89 8.14 5.34
CA GLY A 11 -9.09 7.28 5.42
C GLY A 11 -9.53 6.63 4.11
N ILE A 12 -9.19 7.21 2.95
CA ILE A 12 -9.70 6.75 1.64
C ILE A 12 -9.00 5.46 1.16
N LYS A 13 -7.80 5.14 1.66
CA LYS A 13 -7.02 3.97 1.20
C LYS A 13 -7.26 2.68 2.00
N VAL A 14 -7.76 2.81 3.23
CA VAL A 14 -8.05 1.69 4.16
C VAL A 14 -9.26 0.87 3.66
N LEU A 15 -10.29 1.55 3.13
CA LEU A 15 -11.52 0.90 2.67
C LEU A 15 -11.36 0.15 1.34
N ALA A 16 -10.41 0.55 0.49
CA ALA A 16 -10.21 -0.08 -0.81
C ALA A 16 -9.48 -1.43 -0.73
N THR A 17 -8.80 -1.72 0.38
CA THR A 17 -7.95 -2.91 0.55
C THR A 17 -8.52 -3.93 1.54
N GLY A 18 -9.55 -3.58 2.31
CA GLY A 18 -10.05 -4.41 3.41
C GLY A 18 -9.08 -4.54 4.58
N LEU A 19 -8.12 -3.61 4.71
CA LEU A 19 -7.13 -3.61 5.80
C LEU A 19 -7.58 -2.67 6.90
N SER A 20 -7.29 -2.99 8.16
CA SER A 20 -7.48 -2.04 9.25
C SER A 20 -6.35 -1.00 9.27
N ALA A 21 -6.56 0.13 9.95
CA ALA A 21 -5.51 1.13 10.15
C ALA A 21 -4.29 0.54 10.90
N GLN A 22 -4.51 -0.45 11.78
CA GLN A 22 -3.44 -1.16 12.49
C GLN A 22 -2.64 -2.08 11.56
N ASP A 23 -3.28 -2.69 10.56
CA ASP A 23 -2.58 -3.51 9.56
C ASP A 23 -1.68 -2.65 8.67
N VAL A 24 -2.14 -1.43 8.33
CA VAL A 24 -1.33 -0.45 7.59
C VAL A 24 -0.12 -0.01 8.41
N ASP A 25 -0.32 0.35 9.68
CA ASP A 25 0.77 0.75 10.59
C ASP A 25 1.83 -0.35 10.74
N ARG A 26 1.40 -1.62 10.79
CA ARG A 26 2.29 -2.77 10.87
C ARG A 26 3.10 -3.00 9.59
N LEU A 27 2.49 -2.77 8.43
CA LEU A 27 3.16 -2.83 7.13
C LEU A 27 4.19 -1.70 6.98
N GLU A 28 3.82 -0.47 7.38
CA GLU A 28 4.70 0.70 7.32
C GLU A 28 5.85 0.60 8.34
N GLY A 29 5.59 0.04 9.53
CA GLY A 29 6.56 -0.17 10.59
C GLY A 29 7.44 -1.42 10.43
N GLY A 30 7.29 -2.18 9.34
CA GLY A 30 8.07 -3.41 9.09
C GLY A 30 7.76 -4.57 10.06
N GLY A 31 6.64 -4.48 10.79
CA GLY A 31 6.22 -5.46 11.79
C GLY A 31 5.54 -6.71 11.22
N THR A 32 5.37 -6.81 9.90
CA THR A 32 4.87 -7.99 9.18
C THR A 32 5.57 -8.18 7.85
N VAL A 33 5.73 -9.45 7.44
CA VAL A 33 6.09 -9.79 6.07
C VAL A 33 4.80 -9.78 5.24
N PRO A 34 4.62 -8.85 4.29
CA PRO A 34 3.44 -8.83 3.45
C PRO A 34 3.38 -10.09 2.57
N THR A 35 2.21 -10.71 2.49
CA THR A 35 1.99 -11.87 1.61
C THR A 35 1.68 -11.41 0.18
N LEU A 36 2.00 -12.22 -0.84
CA LEU A 36 1.66 -11.90 -2.23
C LEU A 36 0.16 -11.58 -2.44
N PRO A 37 -0.80 -12.30 -1.81
CA PRO A 37 -2.22 -11.94 -1.89
C PRO A 37 -2.53 -10.53 -1.37
N LEU A 38 -1.88 -10.11 -0.28
CA LEU A 38 -2.03 -8.77 0.27
C LEU A 38 -1.49 -7.69 -0.69
N LEU A 39 -0.30 -7.91 -1.24
CA LEU A 39 0.30 -7.00 -2.22
C LEU A 39 -0.59 -6.84 -3.48
N ARG A 40 -1.21 -7.93 -3.94
CA ARG A 40 -2.17 -7.88 -5.05
C ARG A 40 -3.40 -7.02 -4.71
N THR A 41 -3.94 -7.16 -3.50
CA THR A 41 -5.07 -6.33 -3.04
C THR A 41 -4.69 -4.86 -2.98
N LEU A 42 -3.47 -4.54 -2.53
CA LEU A 42 -2.95 -3.17 -2.55
C LEU A 42 -2.82 -2.61 -3.97
N ALA A 43 -2.31 -3.40 -4.92
CA ALA A 43 -2.17 -2.99 -6.32
C ALA A 43 -3.52 -2.64 -6.95
N LYS A 44 -4.54 -3.47 -6.69
CA LYS A 44 -5.92 -3.22 -7.13
C LYS A 44 -6.48 -1.94 -6.51
N ALA A 45 -6.32 -1.75 -5.21
CA ALA A 45 -6.81 -0.56 -4.51
C ALA A 45 -6.14 0.74 -4.97
N LEU A 46 -4.90 0.62 -5.46
CA LEU A 46 -4.09 1.74 -5.96
C LEU A 46 -4.29 2.03 -7.45
N ASP A 47 -5.05 1.18 -8.16
CA ASP A 47 -5.10 1.18 -9.63
C ASP A 47 -3.67 1.20 -10.24
N ALA A 48 -2.86 0.25 -9.79
CA ALA A 48 -1.44 0.16 -10.15
C ALA A 48 -1.05 -1.28 -10.50
N THR A 49 0.01 -1.41 -11.28
CA THR A 49 0.72 -2.67 -11.50
C THR A 49 1.69 -2.94 -10.34
N LEU A 50 1.70 -4.17 -9.83
CA LEU A 50 2.67 -4.63 -8.83
C LEU A 50 3.90 -5.21 -9.54
N ASP A 51 5.05 -4.61 -9.34
CA ASP A 51 6.36 -5.13 -9.75
C ASP A 51 7.09 -5.73 -8.54
N VAL A 52 7.60 -6.95 -8.70
CA VAL A 52 8.39 -7.66 -7.69
C VAL A 52 9.65 -8.18 -8.34
N SER A 53 10.79 -7.66 -7.91
CA SER A 53 12.11 -8.11 -8.31
C SER A 53 12.80 -8.77 -7.12
N ILE A 54 13.31 -9.98 -7.31
CA ILE A 54 14.00 -10.76 -6.26
C ILE A 54 15.33 -11.21 -6.84
N ASP A 55 16.42 -10.83 -6.17
CA ASP A 55 17.75 -11.37 -6.41
C ASP A 55 18.33 -11.96 -5.11
N THR A 56 19.61 -12.33 -5.11
CA THR A 56 20.25 -12.97 -3.96
C THR A 56 20.46 -12.03 -2.77
N GLU A 57 20.50 -10.72 -3.00
CA GLU A 57 20.82 -9.70 -2.00
C GLU A 57 19.59 -8.89 -1.58
N GLU A 58 18.62 -8.69 -2.48
CA GLU A 58 17.50 -7.79 -2.25
C GLU A 58 16.17 -8.33 -2.81
N THR A 59 15.09 -7.96 -2.12
CA THR A 59 13.72 -8.02 -2.65
C THR A 59 13.18 -6.61 -2.78
N ARG A 60 12.83 -6.22 -4.01
CA ARG A 60 12.25 -4.92 -4.32
C ARG A 60 10.79 -5.08 -4.72
N VAL A 61 9.93 -4.25 -4.12
CA VAL A 61 8.50 -4.18 -4.43
C VAL A 61 8.17 -2.76 -4.86
N SER A 62 7.46 -2.61 -5.98
CA SER A 62 7.03 -1.31 -6.50
C SER A 62 5.60 -1.36 -7.01
N PHE A 63 4.84 -0.28 -6.81
CA PHE A 63 3.51 -0.09 -7.38
C PHE A 63 3.59 0.99 -8.45
N VAL A 64 3.37 0.62 -9.71
CA VAL A 64 3.46 1.52 -10.87
C VAL A 64 2.04 1.94 -11.27
N PRO A 65 1.65 3.22 -11.11
CA PRO A 65 0.34 3.69 -11.53
C PRO A 65 0.09 3.43 -13.02
N HIS A 66 -1.14 3.06 -13.38
CA HIS A 66 -1.51 3.02 -14.80
C HIS A 66 -1.47 4.44 -15.38
N ALA A 67 -0.92 4.58 -16.60
CA ALA A 67 -0.99 5.85 -17.31
C ALA A 67 -2.46 6.18 -17.62
N ALA A 68 -2.84 7.44 -17.42
CA ALA A 68 -4.18 7.95 -17.70
C ALA A 68 -4.47 8.07 -19.19
#